data_AF-B1GAY3-F1
#
_entry.id   AF-B1GAY3-F1
#
_cell.length_a   1.000
_cell.length_b   1.000
_cell.length_c   1.000
_cell.angle_alpha   90.00
_cell.angle_beta   90.00
_cell.angle_gamma   90.00
#
_symmetry.space_group_name_H-M   'P 1'
#
loop_
_entity.id
_entity.type
_entity.pdbx_description
1 polymer ?
#
loop_
_entity_poly.entity_id
_entity_poly.type
_entity_poly.pdbx_seq_one_letter_code
_entity_poly.pdbx_strand_id
1 'polypeptide(L)'
;MASNTIAGYLARTLAAAGVERIWGVTGDSLNGLAYSLDEVGSIRWMHTRHEEAAAFAAGADAASSGRLAVCAAQLRSRQPASDQRPVRLPPQSSARAGHCGAYSFE
;
A
#
# COMPACT_ATOMS: atom_id res chain seq x y z
N MET A 1 10.79 17.12 7.69
CA MET A 1 11.60 16.27 8.59
C MET A 1 10.69 15.11 8.93
N ALA A 2 10.96 13.91 8.41
CA ALA A 2 10.09 12.76 8.63
C ALA A 2 9.79 12.60 10.13
N SER A 3 8.49 12.51 10.47
CA SER A 3 7.99 12.52 11.84
C SER A 3 8.69 11.48 12.73
N ASN A 4 8.82 11.76 14.03
CA ASN A 4 9.40 10.83 15.02
C ASN A 4 8.41 9.70 15.37
N THR A 5 7.97 8.95 14.36
CA THR A 5 7.04 7.84 14.46
C THR A 5 7.73 6.54 14.11
N ILE A 6 7.12 5.41 14.51
CA ILE A 6 7.63 4.08 14.14
C ILE A 6 7.67 3.93 12.60
N ALA A 7 6.67 4.46 11.90
CA ALA A 7 6.64 4.46 10.43
C ALA A 7 7.80 5.26 9.83
N GLY A 8 8.10 6.44 10.38
CA GLY A 8 9.26 7.26 9.97
C GLY A 8 10.59 6.55 10.23
N TYR A 9 10.72 5.87 11.36
CA TYR A 9 11.90 5.06 11.67
C TYR A 9 12.07 3.90 10.67
N LEU A 10 10.99 3.17 10.36
CA LEU A 10 10.99 2.11 9.36
C LEU A 10 11.41 2.64 7.97
N ALA A 11 10.80 3.74 7.52
CA ALA A 11 11.11 4.34 6.22
C ALA A 11 12.60 4.72 6.09
N ARG A 12 13.16 5.37 7.11
CA ARG A 12 14.60 5.72 7.14
C ARG A 12 15.50 4.49 7.19
N THR A 13 15.09 3.46 7.93
CA THR A 13 15.86 2.21 8.03
C THR A 13 15.91 1.48 6.70
N LEU A 14 14.79 1.40 5.98
CA LEU A 14 14.72 0.82 4.65
C LEU A 14 15.57 1.62 3.64
N ALA A 15 15.52 2.96 3.72
CA ALA A 15 16.32 3.82 2.86
C ALA A 15 17.82 3.63 3.12
N ALA A 16 18.24 3.57 4.39
CA ALA A 16 19.62 3.31 4.77
C ALA A 16 20.10 1.91 4.35
N ALA A 17 19.20 0.93 4.28
CA ALA A 17 19.48 -0.40 3.73
C ALA A 17 19.59 -0.42 2.19
N GLY A 18 19.41 0.72 1.52
CA GLY A 18 19.52 0.85 0.07
C GLY A 18 18.30 0.35 -0.71
N VAL A 19 17.14 0.22 -0.05
CA VAL A 19 15.86 -0.07 -0.71
C VAL A 19 15.47 1.13 -1.55
N GLU A 20 15.13 0.89 -2.82
CA GLU A 20 14.68 1.94 -3.75
C GLU A 20 13.19 1.82 -4.11
N ARG A 21 12.62 0.62 -3.96
CA ARG A 21 11.27 0.28 -4.39
C ARG A 21 10.58 -0.64 -3.38
N ILE A 22 9.32 -0.33 -3.11
CA ILE A 22 8.40 -1.15 -2.29
C ILE A 22 7.20 -1.49 -3.15
N TRP A 23 6.91 -2.78 -3.31
CA TRP A 23 5.78 -3.30 -4.06
C TRP A 23 4.63 -3.60 -3.11
N GLY A 24 3.43 -3.10 -3.38
CA GLY A 24 2.35 -3.31 -2.43
C GLY A 24 0.97 -2.88 -2.86
N VAL A 25 -0.01 -3.32 -2.07
CA VAL A 25 -1.38 -2.82 -2.12
C VAL A 25 -1.55 -1.87 -0.95
N THR A 26 -2.02 -0.65 -1.22
CA THR A 26 -2.28 0.33 -0.16
C THR A 26 -3.61 0.03 0.52
N GLY A 27 -3.65 0.22 1.84
CA GLY A 27 -4.89 0.34 2.58
C GLY A 27 -4.64 0.91 3.97
N ASP A 28 -5.68 1.01 4.79
CA ASP A 28 -5.69 1.88 5.98
C ASP A 28 -4.51 1.64 6.93
N SER A 29 -4.11 0.38 7.09
CA SER A 29 -3.00 0.00 7.96
C SER A 29 -1.61 0.46 7.46
N LEU A 30 -1.47 0.76 6.18
CA LEU A 30 -0.21 1.14 5.54
C LEU A 30 -0.09 2.65 5.26
N ASN A 31 -1.14 3.43 5.46
CA ASN A 31 -1.16 4.86 5.15
C ASN A 31 -0.04 5.64 5.88
N GLY A 32 0.23 5.31 7.15
CA GLY A 32 1.32 5.94 7.92
C GLY A 32 2.71 5.65 7.36
N LEU A 33 2.93 4.43 6.83
CA LEU A 33 4.17 4.07 6.16
C LEU A 33 4.28 4.76 4.81
N ALA A 34 3.22 4.76 4.00
CA ALA A 34 3.19 5.45 2.71
C ALA A 34 3.52 6.95 2.85
N TYR A 35 2.90 7.62 3.83
CA TYR A 35 3.20 9.02 4.14
C TYR A 35 4.66 9.22 4.58
N SER A 36 5.19 8.30 5.40
CA SER A 36 6.59 8.39 5.87
C SER A 36 7.61 8.17 4.74
N LEU A 37 7.28 7.35 3.73
CA LEU A 37 8.11 7.15 2.54
C LEU A 37 8.13 8.39 1.65
N ASP A 38 6.97 9.06 1.49
CA ASP A 38 6.85 10.32 0.76
C ASP A 38 7.73 11.42 1.40
N GLU A 39 7.70 11.54 2.73
CA GLU A 39 8.57 12.46 3.48
C GLU A 39 10.07 12.15 3.34
N VAL A 40 10.45 10.88 3.13
CA VAL A 40 11.84 10.47 2.92
C VAL A 40 12.28 10.70 1.46
N GLY A 41 11.38 10.51 0.49
CA GLY A 41 11.59 10.83 -0.93
C GLY A 41 12.57 9.93 -1.70
N SER A 42 13.32 9.05 -1.04
CA SER A 42 14.30 8.16 -1.68
C SER A 42 13.74 6.79 -2.08
N ILE A 43 12.54 6.44 -1.62
CA ILE A 43 11.91 5.14 -1.86
C ILE A 43 10.62 5.35 -2.66
N ARG A 44 10.45 4.59 -3.74
CA ARG A 44 9.25 4.64 -4.58
C ARG A 44 8.26 3.55 -4.19
N TRP A 45 6.99 3.94 -4.02
CA TRP A 45 5.88 3.01 -3.85
C TRP A 45 5.38 2.51 -5.22
N MET A 46 5.51 1.22 -5.45
CA MET A 46 5.05 0.53 -6.65
C MET A 46 3.70 -0.14 -6.37
N HIS A 47 2.62 0.50 -6.83
CA HIS A 47 1.26 0.02 -6.57
C HIS A 47 0.95 -1.26 -7.34
N THR A 48 0.30 -2.22 -6.67
CA THR A 48 -0.20 -3.46 -7.26
C THR A 48 -1.68 -3.66 -6.90
N ARG A 49 -2.35 -4.61 -7.56
CA ARG A 49 -3.76 -4.92 -7.28
C ARG A 49 -3.94 -6.02 -6.24
N HIS A 50 -3.00 -6.97 -6.20
CA HIS A 50 -3.10 -8.17 -5.39
C HIS A 50 -1.82 -8.33 -4.56
N GLU A 51 -1.96 -8.84 -3.36
CA GLU A 51 -0.85 -9.09 -2.44
C GLU A 51 0.12 -10.10 -3.05
N GLU A 52 -0.41 -11.10 -3.77
CA GLU A 52 0.34 -12.11 -4.49
C GLU A 52 1.17 -11.49 -5.63
N ALA A 53 0.62 -10.49 -6.33
CA ALA A 53 1.34 -9.77 -7.37
C ALA A 53 2.46 -8.89 -6.79
N ALA A 54 2.24 -8.26 -5.63
CA ALA A 54 3.27 -7.52 -4.91
C ALA A 54 4.44 -8.44 -4.50
N ALA A 55 4.13 -9.60 -3.92
CA ALA A 55 5.14 -10.56 -3.48
C ALA A 55 5.95 -11.10 -4.66
N PHE A 56 5.28 -11.46 -5.75
CA PHE A 56 5.94 -11.93 -6.97
C PHE A 56 6.85 -10.86 -7.58
N ALA A 57 6.36 -9.62 -7.70
CA ALA A 57 7.14 -8.50 -8.24
C ALA A 57 8.36 -8.18 -7.37
N ALA A 58 8.22 -8.14 -6.04
CA ALA A 58 9.33 -7.90 -5.14
C ALA A 58 10.41 -8.99 -5.25
N GLY A 59 10.01 -10.28 -5.33
CA GLY A 59 10.93 -11.38 -5.53
C GLY A 59 11.68 -11.29 -6.85
N ALA A 60 10.97 -11.00 -7.95
CA ALA A 60 11.57 -10.80 -9.27
C ALA A 60 12.53 -9.59 -9.29
N ASP A 61 12.17 -8.52 -8.59
CA ASP A 61 12.98 -7.30 -8.52
C ASP A 61 14.29 -7.53 -7.75
N ALA A 62 14.23 -8.26 -6.64
CA ALA A 62 15.42 -8.66 -5.89
C ALA A 62 16.32 -9.58 -6.73
N ALA A 63 15.74 -10.57 -7.42
CA ALA A 63 16.49 -11.52 -8.24
C ALA A 63 17.16 -10.85 -9.45
N SER A 64 16.47 -9.90 -10.10
CA SER A 64 16.98 -9.21 -11.29
C SER A 64 18.02 -8.14 -10.95
N SER A 65 17.80 -7.37 -9.88
CA SER A 65 18.68 -6.26 -9.51
C SER A 65 19.84 -6.67 -8.59
N GLY A 66 19.73 -7.80 -7.89
CA GLY A 66 20.66 -8.19 -6.82
C GLY A 66 20.59 -7.31 -5.57
N ARG A 67 19.56 -6.47 -5.46
CA ARG A 67 19.37 -5.51 -4.35
C ARG A 67 18.17 -5.90 -3.50
N LEU A 68 18.09 -5.33 -2.31
CA LEU A 68 16.92 -5.52 -1.44
C LEU A 68 15.68 -4.90 -2.09
N ALA A 69 14.62 -5.71 -2.21
CA ALA A 69 13.29 -5.29 -2.58
C ALA A 69 12.31 -5.65 -1.45
N VAL A 70 11.25 -4.86 -1.30
CA VAL A 70 10.27 -5.02 -0.22
C VAL A 70 8.89 -5.24 -0.81
N CYS A 71 8.15 -6.18 -0.21
CA CYS A 71 6.71 -6.32 -0.42
C CYS A 71 5.97 -5.80 0.82
N ALA A 72 4.93 -5.00 0.61
CA ALA A 72 4.05 -4.52 1.66
C ALA A 72 2.58 -4.83 1.33
N ALA A 73 1.90 -5.49 2.25
CA ALA A 73 0.49 -5.86 2.12
C ALA A 73 -0.23 -5.54 3.42
N GLN A 74 -1.53 -5.26 3.33
CA GLN A 74 -2.36 -5.02 4.50
C GLN A 74 -2.88 -6.33 5.07
N LEU A 75 -3.13 -6.35 6.39
CA LEU A 75 -3.84 -7.47 6.99
C LEU A 75 -5.29 -7.44 6.52
N ARG A 76 -5.72 -8.52 5.86
CA ARG A 76 -7.15 -8.77 5.68
C ARG A 76 -7.73 -9.17 7.03
N SER A 77 -8.37 -8.24 7.73
CA SER A 77 -9.16 -8.60 8.90
C SER A 77 -10.18 -9.64 8.47
N ARG A 78 -10.24 -10.78 9.17
CA ARG A 78 -11.39 -11.67 9.05
C ARG A 78 -12.55 -10.91 9.68
N GLN A 79 -13.35 -10.22 8.86
CA GLN A 79 -14.67 -9.79 9.30
C GLN A 79 -15.38 -11.06 9.77
N PRO A 80 -15.88 -11.16 11.01
CA PRO A 80 -16.74 -12.27 11.37
C PRO A 80 -17.91 -12.26 10.39
N ALA A 81 -18.33 -13.43 9.89
CA ALA A 81 -19.37 -13.54 8.87
C ALA A 81 -20.67 -12.79 9.27
N SER A 82 -20.91 -12.60 10.57
CA SER A 82 -22.02 -11.83 11.14
C SER A 82 -21.97 -10.32 10.90
N ASP A 83 -20.80 -9.76 10.59
CA ASP A 83 -20.60 -8.31 10.38
C ASP A 83 -20.35 -7.97 8.90
N GLN A 84 -20.43 -8.96 8.00
CA GLN A 84 -20.54 -8.74 6.57
C GLN A 84 -21.96 -8.24 6.25
N ARG A 85 -22.27 -6.99 6.60
CA ARG A 85 -23.50 -6.38 6.12
C ARG A 85 -23.43 -6.34 4.59
N PRO A 86 -24.47 -6.84 3.88
CA PRO A 86 -24.49 -6.75 2.43
C PRO A 86 -24.35 -5.29 2.04
N VAL A 87 -23.35 -4.98 1.22
CA VAL A 87 -23.16 -3.65 0.64
C VAL A 87 -24.42 -3.33 -0.15
N ARG A 88 -25.33 -2.54 0.42
CA ARG A 88 -26.44 -1.94 -0.34
C ARG A 88 -25.81 -0.90 -1.25
N LEU A 89 -25.56 -1.29 -2.50
CA LEU A 89 -25.25 -0.34 -3.56
C LEU A 89 -26.41 0.66 -3.65
N PRO A 90 -26.15 1.98 -3.61
CA PRO A 90 -27.20 2.96 -3.85
C PRO A 90 -27.73 2.80 -5.29
N PRO A 91 -29.04 3.06 -5.52
CA PRO A 91 -29.57 3.09 -6.88
C PRO A 91 -28.83 4.16 -7.67
N GLN A 92 -28.29 3.77 -8.83
CA GLN A 92 -27.53 4.64 -9.73
C GLN A 92 -28.45 5.74 -10.27
N SER A 93 -28.43 6.93 -9.66
CA SER A 93 -29.03 8.15 -10.24
C SER A 93 -27.94 9.13 -10.66
N SER A 94 -27.80 9.27 -11.97
CA SER A 94 -27.17 10.37 -12.73
C SER A 94 -26.44 11.50 -11.97
N ALA A 95 -25.12 11.57 -12.21
CA ALA A 95 -24.29 12.78 -12.37
C ALA A 95 -24.34 13.91 -11.32
N ARG A 96 -23.25 14.02 -10.54
CA ARG A 96 -22.41 15.25 -10.47
C ARG A 96 -21.05 14.94 -9.83
N ALA A 97 -19.99 15.36 -10.53
CA ALA A 97 -18.59 15.17 -10.17
C ALA A 97 -18.21 15.94 -8.89
N GLY A 98 -17.42 15.31 -8.03
CA GLY A 98 -16.84 15.97 -6.85
C GLY A 98 -16.14 15.03 -5.87
N HIS A 99 -14.87 14.74 -6.16
CA HIS A 99 -13.79 14.39 -5.22
C HIS A 99 -13.81 13.04 -4.47
N CYS A 100 -12.63 12.41 -4.48
CA CYS A 100 -12.18 11.18 -3.83
C CYS A 100 -12.58 9.86 -4.54
N GLY A 101 -11.78 9.49 -5.55
CA GLY A 101 -11.87 8.20 -6.22
C GLY A 101 -11.33 7.06 -5.36
N ALA A 102 -12.19 6.46 -4.55
CA ALA A 102 -12.03 5.08 -4.12
C ALA A 102 -12.40 4.19 -5.32
N TYR A 103 -11.40 3.80 -6.12
CA TYR A 103 -11.59 2.84 -7.19
C TYR A 103 -11.65 1.41 -6.60
N SER A 104 -12.82 1.01 -6.13
CA SER A 104 -13.19 -0.40 -6.02
C SER A 104 -13.54 -0.90 -7.43
N PHE A 105 -12.86 -1.94 -7.91
CA PHE A 105 -13.23 -2.66 -9.12
C PHE A 105 -13.22 -4.15 -8.78
N GLU A 106 -14.32 -4.81 -9.20
CA GLU A 106 -14.78 -6.21 -9.04
C GLU A 106 -13.85 -7.23 -8.38
#